data_AF-A0A7W0TP53-F1
#
_entry.id   AF-A0A7W0TP53-F1
#
_cell.length_a   1.000
_cell.length_b   1.000
_cell.length_c   1.000
_cell.angle_alpha   90.00
_cell.angle_beta   90.00
_cell.angle_gamma   90.00
#
_symmetry.space_group_name_H-M   'P 1'
#
loop_
_entity.id
_entity.type
_entity.pdbx_description
1 polymer ?
#
loop_
_entity_poly.entity_id
_entity_poly.type
_entity_poly.pdbx_seq_one_letter_code
_entity_poly.pdbx_strand_id
1 'polypeptide(L)'
;MTSPDRPTYTGAVSTGGPAGIRELDGLRISKLSVGPMDNNTYLLECTATGDGLLIDAANEADRILELTSGISLRRIVTTHRHRDHWQALSEVVERTGAATSAHPLDAFELPVPVSDP
;
A
#
# COMPACT_ATOMS: atom_id res chain seq x y z
N MET A 1 -5.36 19.33 24.72
CA MET A 1 -6.71 18.76 24.84
C MET A 1 -6.65 17.35 24.26
N THR A 2 -6.37 16.34 25.09
CA THR A 2 -6.27 14.94 24.66
C THR A 2 -7.68 14.44 24.37
N SER A 3 -7.95 14.12 23.10
CA SER A 3 -9.24 13.60 22.63
C SER A 3 -9.56 12.26 23.32
N PRO A 4 -10.82 11.99 23.69
CA PRO A 4 -11.21 10.77 24.39
C PRO A 4 -10.98 9.54 23.51
N ASP A 5 -10.38 8.52 24.13
CA ASP A 5 -10.31 7.10 23.74
C ASP A 5 -10.55 6.79 22.25
N ARG A 6 -9.58 7.16 21.39
CA ARG A 6 -9.49 6.50 20.08
C ARG A 6 -9.23 5.03 20.35
N PRO A 7 -10.06 4.09 19.85
CA PRO A 7 -9.84 2.67 20.07
C PRO A 7 -8.40 2.33 19.71
N THR A 8 -7.73 1.60 20.61
CA THR A 8 -6.34 1.19 20.41
C THR A 8 -6.21 0.53 19.04
N TYR A 9 -5.36 1.08 18.17
CA TYR A 9 -5.12 0.49 16.85
C TYR A 9 -4.61 -0.94 17.00
N THR A 10 -5.36 -1.91 16.48
CA THR A 10 -5.02 -3.33 16.54
C THR A 10 -4.34 -3.84 15.27
N GLY A 11 -4.48 -3.10 14.16
CA GLY A 11 -4.06 -3.56 12.82
C GLY A 11 -4.94 -4.68 12.23
N ALA A 12 -6.05 -5.03 12.88
CA ALA A 12 -7.01 -5.98 12.34
C ALA A 12 -7.84 -5.33 11.22
N VAL A 13 -7.90 -6.01 10.09
CA VAL A 13 -8.73 -5.67 8.91
C VAL A 13 -9.27 -6.98 8.34
N SER A 14 -10.31 -6.90 7.53
CA SER A 14 -10.92 -8.06 6.85
C SER A 14 -11.08 -7.76 5.37
N THR A 15 -11.00 -8.78 4.53
CA THR A 15 -11.22 -8.64 3.08
C THR A 15 -12.58 -7.99 2.80
N GLY A 16 -12.62 -7.03 1.88
CA GLY A 16 -13.81 -6.22 1.59
C GLY A 16 -14.22 -5.22 2.69
N GLY A 17 -13.59 -5.25 3.86
CA GLY A 17 -13.82 -4.29 4.95
C GLY A 17 -13.04 -2.99 4.78
N PRO A 18 -13.34 -1.94 5.57
CA PRO A 18 -12.65 -0.66 5.47
C PRO A 18 -11.16 -0.77 5.82
N ALA A 19 -10.37 0.21 5.38
CA ALA A 19 -8.97 0.29 5.78
C ALA A 19 -8.83 0.57 7.28
N GLY A 20 -7.89 -0.12 7.92
CA GLY A 20 -7.45 0.20 9.28
C GLY A 20 -6.47 1.36 9.23
N ILE A 21 -6.70 2.42 10.02
CA ILE A 21 -5.87 3.62 10.03
C ILE A 21 -5.12 3.75 11.35
N ARG A 22 -3.80 3.97 11.26
CA ARG A 22 -2.95 4.39 12.38
C ARG A 22 -2.35 5.75 12.08
N GLU A 23 -2.65 6.72 12.94
CA GLU A 23 -2.05 8.06 12.89
C GLU A 23 -0.88 8.14 13.87
N LEU A 24 0.23 8.69 13.40
CA LEU A 24 1.46 8.98 14.14
C LEU A 24 1.85 10.43 13.85
N ASP A 25 2.79 10.96 14.63
CA ASP A 25 3.36 12.27 14.30
C ASP A 25 4.11 12.18 12.96
N GLY A 26 3.72 13.01 11.99
CA GLY A 26 4.28 13.05 10.64
C GLY A 26 3.91 11.89 9.69
N LEU A 27 3.15 10.89 10.12
CA LEU A 27 2.87 9.68 9.34
C LEU A 27 1.45 9.14 9.55
N ARG A 28 0.73 8.88 8.45
CA ARG A 28 -0.50 8.09 8.45
C ARG A 28 -0.24 6.74 7.78
N ILE A 29 -0.65 5.65 8.45
CA ILE A 29 -0.57 4.29 7.92
C ILE A 29 -1.99 3.79 7.69
N SER A 30 -2.30 3.44 6.45
CA SER A 30 -3.53 2.75 6.08
C SER A 30 -3.23 1.31 5.73
N LYS A 31 -4.02 0.37 6.23
CA LYS A 31 -3.91 -1.06 5.92
C LYS A 31 -5.20 -1.56 5.30
N LEU A 32 -5.11 -2.26 4.17
CA LEU A 32 -6.22 -3.00 3.56
C LEU A 32 -5.92 -4.49 3.60
N SER A 33 -6.95 -5.29 3.80
CA SER A 33 -6.95 -6.70 3.39
C SER A 33 -7.61 -6.80 2.00
N VAL A 34 -6.93 -7.48 1.08
CA VAL A 34 -7.33 -7.59 -0.32
C VAL A 34 -7.20 -9.02 -0.84
N GLY A 35 -8.09 -9.37 -1.77
CA GLY A 35 -8.05 -10.62 -2.51
C GLY A 35 -8.43 -11.84 -1.68
N PRO A 36 -8.55 -13.01 -2.33
CA PRO A 36 -9.03 -14.24 -1.69
C PRO A 36 -8.07 -14.84 -0.66
N MET A 37 -6.84 -14.32 -0.56
CA MET A 37 -5.83 -14.82 0.38
C MET A 37 -5.59 -13.89 1.58
N ASP A 38 -6.46 -12.88 1.76
CA ASP A 38 -6.40 -11.96 2.90
C ASP A 38 -5.04 -11.23 3.00
N ASN A 39 -4.49 -10.87 1.83
CA ASN A 39 -3.19 -10.21 1.76
C ASN A 39 -3.29 -8.76 2.19
N ASN A 40 -2.23 -8.29 2.83
CA ASN A 40 -2.19 -6.94 3.35
C ASN A 40 -1.50 -5.99 2.38
N THR A 41 -2.21 -4.93 2.01
CA THR A 41 -1.63 -3.76 1.34
C THR A 41 -1.53 -2.62 2.35
N TYR A 42 -0.40 -1.93 2.38
CA TYR A 42 -0.19 -0.79 3.27
C TYR A 42 0.10 0.49 2.46
N LEU A 43 -0.49 1.60 2.88
CA LEU A 43 -0.16 2.93 2.38
C LEU A 43 0.39 3.78 3.52
N LEU A 44 1.60 4.29 3.32
CA LEU A 44 2.29 5.17 4.25
C LEU A 44 2.27 6.57 3.63
N GLU A 45 1.68 7.52 4.34
CA GLU A 45 1.52 8.90 3.89
C GLU A 45 2.25 9.84 4.83
N CYS A 46 3.18 10.63 4.29
CA CYS A 46 3.81 11.71 5.04
C CYS A 46 2.83 12.87 5.19
N THR A 47 2.38 13.14 6.41
CA THR A 47 1.33 14.15 6.66
C THR A 47 1.82 15.60 6.47
N ALA A 48 3.14 15.80 6.39
CA ALA A 48 3.73 17.11 6.11
C ALA A 48 3.77 17.46 4.61
N THR A 49 3.90 16.45 3.74
CA THR A 49 4.11 16.67 2.29
C THR A 49 2.98 16.13 1.41
N GLY A 50 2.19 15.18 1.91
CA GLY A 50 1.21 14.43 1.12
C GLY A 50 1.83 13.34 0.24
N ASP A 51 3.14 13.07 0.38
CA ASP A 51 3.80 11.98 -0.34
C ASP A 51 3.45 10.61 0.22
N GLY A 52 3.26 9.65 -0.68
CA GLY A 52 2.86 8.28 -0.37
C GLY A 52 3.88 7.22 -0.78
N LEU A 53 3.95 6.15 0.01
CA LEU A 53 4.59 4.89 -0.30
C LEU A 53 3.57 3.75 -0.12
N LEU A 54 3.37 2.95 -1.16
CA LEU A 54 2.57 1.73 -1.07
C LEU A 54 3.49 0.52 -0.82
N ILE A 55 3.10 -0.39 0.07
CA ILE A 55 3.73 -1.69 0.25
C ILE A 55 2.74 -2.75 -0.20
N ASP A 56 3.21 -3.59 -1.13
CA ASP A 56 2.48 -4.68 -1.79
C ASP A 56 1.18 -4.23 -2.46
N ALA A 57 1.23 -3.97 -3.77
CA ALA A 57 0.04 -3.88 -4.61
C ALA A 57 -0.54 -5.29 -4.87
N ALA A 58 -1.06 -5.91 -3.81
CA ALA A 58 -1.36 -7.33 -3.75
C ALA A 58 -2.54 -7.76 -4.64
N ASN A 59 -3.70 -7.12 -4.52
CA ASN A 59 -4.92 -7.42 -5.24
C ASN A 59 -5.89 -6.22 -5.19
N GLU A 60 -7.08 -6.32 -5.79
CA GLU A 60 -8.16 -5.32 -5.71
C GLU A 60 -7.70 -3.90 -6.09
N ALA A 61 -7.14 -3.75 -7.30
CA ALA A 61 -6.54 -2.51 -7.79
C ALA A 61 -7.44 -1.28 -7.58
N ASP A 62 -8.74 -1.39 -7.87
CA ASP A 62 -9.70 -0.29 -7.65
C ASP A 62 -9.69 0.24 -6.22
N ARG A 63 -9.61 -0.64 -5.22
CA ARG A 63 -9.62 -0.25 -3.80
C ARG A 63 -8.28 0.33 -3.38
N ILE A 64 -7.19 -0.17 -3.94
CA ILE A 64 -5.86 0.42 -3.73
C ILE A 64 -5.84 1.84 -4.33
N LEU A 65 -6.36 2.02 -5.54
CA LEU A 65 -6.42 3.30 -6.22
C LEU A 65 -7.29 4.31 -5.44
N GLU A 66 -8.45 3.86 -4.96
CA GLU A 66 -9.30 4.66 -4.05
C GLU A 66 -8.53 5.09 -2.79
N LEU A 67 -7.81 4.15 -2.16
CA LEU A 67 -7.01 4.44 -0.96
C LEU A 67 -5.90 5.47 -1.22
N THR A 68 -5.31 5.46 -2.42
CA THR A 68 -4.25 6.40 -2.85
C THR A 68 -4.78 7.73 -3.38
N SER A 69 -6.10 7.91 -3.48
CA SER A 69 -6.69 9.12 -4.02
C SER A 69 -6.30 10.36 -3.20
N GLY A 70 -5.85 11.41 -3.89
CA GLY A 70 -5.37 12.65 -3.26
C GLY A 70 -3.97 12.58 -2.65
N ILE A 71 -3.29 11.42 -2.75
CA ILE A 71 -1.93 11.22 -2.25
C ILE A 71 -0.95 11.25 -3.42
N SER A 72 0.17 11.94 -3.25
CA SER A 72 1.29 11.94 -4.19
C SER A 72 2.05 10.61 -4.07
N LEU A 73 1.53 9.54 -4.67
CA LEU A 73 2.16 8.22 -4.57
C LEU A 73 3.50 8.21 -5.30
N ARG A 74 4.59 8.20 -4.53
CA ARG A 74 5.96 8.28 -5.08
C ARG A 74 6.49 6.92 -5.46
N ARG A 75 6.14 5.89 -4.69
CA ARG A 75 6.73 4.56 -4.83
C ARG A 75 5.82 3.43 -4.36
N ILE A 76 5.97 2.28 -5.01
CA ILE A 76 5.40 1.00 -4.63
C ILE A 76 6.55 0.05 -4.32
N VAL A 77 6.58 -0.51 -3.12
CA VAL A 77 7.53 -1.53 -2.70
C VAL A 77 6.83 -2.87 -2.73
N THR A 78 7.35 -3.81 -3.51
CA THR A 78 6.92 -5.22 -3.45
C THR A 78 7.89 -5.99 -2.56
N THR A 79 7.36 -6.60 -1.51
CA THR A 79 8.16 -7.25 -0.47
C THR A 79 8.90 -8.48 -0.97
N HIS A 80 8.24 -9.31 -1.80
CA HIS A 80 8.80 -10.52 -2.39
C HIS A 80 8.00 -10.97 -3.62
N ARG A 81 8.53 -11.94 -4.36
CA ARG A 81 8.03 -12.36 -5.68
C ARG A 81 6.76 -13.21 -5.71
N HIS A 82 6.17 -13.59 -4.56
CA HIS A 82 4.97 -14.42 -4.60
C HIS A 82 3.81 -13.67 -5.26
N ARG A 83 3.13 -14.36 -6.19
CA ARG A 83 2.18 -13.77 -7.13
C ARG A 83 1.13 -12.89 -6.47
N ASP A 84 0.67 -13.32 -5.31
CA ASP A 84 -0.38 -12.72 -4.52
C ASP A 84 -0.01 -11.40 -3.83
N HIS A 85 1.27 -11.02 -3.84
CA HIS A 85 1.74 -9.72 -3.33
C HIS A 85 1.83 -8.64 -4.41
N TRP A 86 1.57 -8.96 -5.69
CA TRP A 86 1.72 -8.00 -6.79
C TRP A 86 0.65 -8.06 -7.87
N GLN A 87 -0.49 -8.75 -7.69
CA GLN A 87 -1.49 -8.93 -8.76
C GLN A 87 -2.08 -7.61 -9.26
N ALA A 88 -2.15 -6.58 -8.41
CA ALA A 88 -2.61 -5.25 -8.78
C ALA A 88 -1.48 -4.31 -9.24
N LEU A 89 -0.22 -4.74 -9.16
CA LEU A 89 0.95 -3.88 -9.35
C LEU A 89 0.96 -3.17 -10.71
N SER A 90 0.75 -3.90 -11.81
CA SER A 90 0.76 -3.30 -13.15
C SER A 90 -0.26 -2.18 -13.30
N GLU A 91 -1.49 -2.41 -12.85
CA GLU A 91 -2.57 -1.44 -12.96
C GLU A 91 -2.32 -0.21 -12.07
N VAL A 92 -1.87 -0.42 -10.82
CA VAL A 92 -1.57 0.68 -9.91
C VAL A 92 -0.41 1.52 -10.45
N VAL A 93 0.64 0.90 -11.01
CA VAL A 93 1.74 1.60 -11.67
C VAL A 93 1.23 2.40 -12.87
N GLU A 94 0.43 1.80 -13.75
CA GLU A 94 -0.11 2.47 -14.94
C GLU A 94 -0.92 3.72 -14.57
N ARG A 95 -1.75 3.62 -13.52
CA ARG A 95 -2.69 4.67 -13.11
C ARG A 95 -2.05 5.77 -12.28
N THR A 96 -0.94 5.50 -11.61
CA THR A 96 -0.29 6.46 -10.69
C THR A 96 1.05 6.98 -11.20
N GLY A 97 1.72 6.25 -12.10
CA GLY A 97 3.09 6.54 -12.52
C GLY A 97 4.14 6.38 -11.43
N ALA A 98 3.80 5.71 -10.32
CA ALA A 98 4.72 5.54 -9.19
C ALA A 98 5.94 4.69 -9.56
N ALA A 99 7.09 5.05 -9.00
CA ALA A 99 8.31 4.24 -9.10
C ALA A 99 8.13 2.91 -8.35
N THR A 100 8.90 1.90 -8.72
CA THR A 100 8.80 0.55 -8.15
C THR A 100 10.13 0.13 -7.52
N SER A 101 10.03 -0.58 -6.40
CA SER A 101 11.16 -1.16 -5.70
C SER A 101 10.86 -2.59 -5.28
N ALA A 102 11.84 -3.46 -5.49
CA ALA A 102 11.87 -4.80 -4.96
C ALA A 102 13.33 -5.26 -4.91
N HIS A 103 13.63 -6.22 -4.06
CA HIS A 103 14.96 -6.82 -4.04
C HIS A 103 15.29 -7.44 -5.41
N PRO A 104 16.54 -7.34 -5.91
CA PRO A 104 16.90 -7.87 -7.24
C PRO A 104 16.58 -9.36 -7.46
N LEU A 105 16.64 -10.18 -6.39
CA LEU A 105 16.30 -11.60 -6.46
C LEU A 105 14.79 -11.87 -6.55
N ASP A 106 13.96 -10.86 -6.37
CA ASP A 106 12.50 -10.94 -6.47
C ASP A 106 11.96 -10.20 -7.69
N ALA A 107 12.68 -9.18 -8.16
CA ALA A 107 12.28 -8.28 -9.24
C ALA A 107 11.94 -8.98 -10.57
N PHE A 108 12.59 -10.11 -10.88
CA PHE A 108 12.47 -10.75 -12.19
C PHE A 108 11.11 -11.40 -12.47
N GLU A 109 10.30 -11.67 -11.44
CA GLU A 109 8.93 -12.19 -11.57
C GLU A 109 7.89 -11.07 -11.70
N LEU A 110 8.27 -9.81 -11.42
CA LEU A 110 7.33 -8.71 -11.39
C LEU A 110 6.92 -8.29 -12.81
N PRO A 111 5.63 -7.99 -13.04
CA PRO A 111 5.11 -7.64 -14.36
C PRO A 111 5.41 -6.20 -14.78
N VAL A 112 6.25 -5.49 -14.02
CA VAL A 112 6.67 -4.11 -14.27
C VAL A 112 8.17 -3.98 -13.98
N PRO A 113 8.89 -3.06 -14.66
CA PRO A 113 10.29 -2.79 -14.32
C PRO A 113 10.43 -2.37 -12.86
N VAL A 114 11.56 -2.72 -12.22
CA VAL A 114 11.98 -2.15 -10.92
C VAL A 114 12.93 -1.00 -11.19
N SER A 115 12.53 0.22 -10.83
CA SER A 115 13.29 1.43 -11.15
C SER A 115 14.41 1.71 -10.15
N ASP A 116 14.26 1.30 -8.89
CA ASP A 116 15.24 1.49 -7.83
C ASP A 116 15.24 0.26 -6.89
N PRO A 117 16.18 -0.70 -7.06
CA PRO A 117 16.28 -1.91 -6.25
C PRO A 117 16.83 -1.70 -4.83
#